data_AF-A0A4R1HNT5-F1
#
_entry.id   AF-A0A4R1HNT5-F1
#
_cell.length_a   1.000
_cell.length_b   1.000
_cell.length_c   1.000
_cell.angle_alpha   90.00
_cell.angle_beta   90.00
_cell.angle_gamma   90.00
#
_symmetry.space_group_name_H-M   'P 1'
#
loop_
_entity.id
_entity.type
_entity.pdbx_description
1 polymer ?
#
loop_
_entity_poly.entity_id
_entity_poly.type
_entity_poly.pdbx_seq_one_letter_code
_entity_poly.pdbx_strand_id
1 'polypeptide(L)'
;MLQVSRDNVLAVHRAFQDHADDLRAYLLDVGVNSALGLCGGDPVSRAAVGPQSFGGKIDQLLDVHWKHWEELDAVAGELREAARTYGHAEDEIQRSLAAKPTR
;
A
#
# COMPACT_ATOMS: atom_id res chain seq x y z
N MET A 1 -14.02 -19.33 -3.37
CA MET A 1 -12.64 -18.80 -3.33
C MET A 1 -12.02 -19.04 -4.69
N LEU A 2 -11.43 -18.01 -5.30
CA LEU A 2 -10.66 -18.19 -6.53
C LEU A 2 -9.37 -18.90 -6.13
N GLN A 3 -9.18 -20.14 -6.57
CA GLN A 3 -7.97 -20.90 -6.26
C GLN A 3 -6.81 -20.34 -7.10
N VAL A 4 -5.68 -20.02 -6.45
CA VAL A 4 -4.45 -19.63 -7.16
C VAL A 4 -3.89 -20.86 -7.85
N SER A 5 -3.53 -20.70 -9.12
CA SER A 5 -3.03 -21.72 -10.03
C SER A 5 -1.92 -21.14 -10.89
N ARG A 6 -1.19 -22.00 -11.58
CA ARG A 6 -0.15 -21.58 -12.54
C ARG A 6 -0.66 -20.54 -13.54
N ASP A 7 -1.88 -20.68 -14.03
CA ASP A 7 -2.40 -19.82 -15.10
C ASP A 7 -2.81 -18.42 -14.61
N ASN A 8 -3.08 -18.26 -13.31
CA ASN A 8 -3.56 -17.00 -12.74
C ASN A 8 -2.62 -16.34 -11.72
N VAL A 9 -1.58 -17.03 -11.25
CA VAL A 9 -0.68 -16.56 -10.17
C VAL A 9 -0.07 -15.19 -10.48
N LEU A 10 0.35 -14.95 -11.73
CA LEU A 10 0.94 -13.67 -12.15
C LEU A 10 -0.11 -12.55 -12.22
N ALA A 11 -1.33 -12.86 -12.63
CA ALA A 11 -2.42 -11.90 -12.67
C ALA A 11 -2.88 -11.50 -11.26
N VAL A 12 -2.97 -12.48 -10.36
CA VAL A 12 -3.30 -12.24 -8.94
C VAL A 12 -2.18 -11.45 -8.27
N HIS A 13 -0.91 -11.86 -8.43
CA HIS A 13 0.25 -11.10 -7.97
C HIS A 13 0.14 -9.63 -8.36
N ARG A 14 -0.11 -9.39 -9.65
CA ARG A 14 -0.19 -8.04 -10.20
C ARG A 14 -1.31 -7.22 -9.59
N ALA A 15 -2.48 -7.80 -9.38
CA ALA A 15 -3.58 -7.10 -8.72
C ALA A 15 -3.23 -6.66 -7.29
N PHE A 16 -2.53 -7.50 -6.52
CA PHE A 16 -2.03 -7.14 -5.19
C PHE A 16 -0.95 -6.06 -5.25
N GLN A 17 0.00 -6.18 -6.18
CA GLN A 17 1.07 -5.20 -6.35
C GLN A 17 0.53 -3.83 -6.79
N ASP A 18 -0.40 -3.80 -7.74
CA ASP A 18 -1.02 -2.56 -8.22
C ASP A 18 -1.77 -1.86 -7.07
N HIS A 19 -2.48 -2.63 -6.23
CA HIS A 19 -3.15 -2.07 -5.05
C HIS A 19 -2.15 -1.54 -4.00
N ALA A 20 -1.06 -2.27 -3.76
CA ALA A 20 -0.02 -1.83 -2.83
C ALA A 20 0.65 -0.54 -3.33
N ASP A 21 0.92 -0.43 -4.63
CA ASP A 21 1.47 0.76 -5.26
C ASP A 21 0.54 1.97 -5.12
N ASP A 22 -0.75 1.80 -5.44
CA ASP A 22 -1.76 2.85 -5.35
C ASP A 22 -1.95 3.32 -3.90
N LEU A 23 -2.04 2.38 -2.96
CA LEU A 23 -2.17 2.68 -1.54
C LEU A 23 -0.93 3.40 -1.00
N ARG A 24 0.26 2.99 -1.41
CA ARG A 24 1.51 3.67 -1.02
C ARG A 24 1.56 5.08 -1.56
N ALA A 25 1.19 5.29 -2.83
CA ALA A 25 1.16 6.61 -3.43
C ALA A 25 0.17 7.53 -2.69
N TYR A 26 -1.02 7.01 -2.37
CA TYR A 26 -2.00 7.72 -1.55
C TYR A 26 -1.47 8.06 -0.15
N LEU A 27 -0.83 7.11 0.54
CA LEU A 27 -0.31 7.35 1.89
C LEU A 27 0.83 8.37 1.91
N LEU A 28 1.66 8.42 0.86
CA LEU A 28 2.69 9.44 0.71
C LEU A 28 2.07 10.83 0.47
N ASP A 29 1.05 10.93 -0.39
CA ASP A 29 0.34 12.19 -0.63
C ASP A 29 -0.39 12.68 0.64
N VAL A 30 -1.13 11.80 1.29
CA VAL A 30 -1.84 12.12 2.53
C VAL A 30 -0.84 12.48 3.62
N GLY A 31 0.27 11.75 3.81
CA GLY A 31 1.27 12.10 4.81
C GLY A 31 1.84 13.51 4.65
N VAL A 32 1.94 14.02 3.41
CA VAL A 32 2.34 15.39 3.12
C VAL A 32 1.20 16.39 3.40
N ASN A 33 -0.04 16.04 3.08
CA ASN A 33 -1.20 16.95 3.09
C ASN A 33 -2.07 16.91 4.36
N SER A 34 -2.00 15.85 5.17
CA SER A 34 -2.84 15.63 6.35
C SER A 34 -2.30 16.27 7.62
N ALA A 35 -1.12 16.89 7.56
CA ALA A 35 -0.58 17.65 8.67
C ALA A 35 -1.54 18.81 9.00
N LEU A 36 -2.24 18.71 10.13
CA LEU A 36 -2.98 19.84 10.67
C LEU A 36 -1.97 20.95 11.00
N GLY A 37 -1.97 22.00 10.17
CA GLY A 37 -1.20 23.20 10.44
C GLY A 37 -1.76 23.95 11.65
N LEU A 38 -0.89 24.65 12.38
CA LEU A 38 -1.33 25.61 13.38
C LEU A 38 -2.00 26.79 12.68
N CYS A 39 -3.19 27.19 13.16
CA CYS A 39 -3.84 28.40 12.70
C CYS A 39 -3.29 29.61 13.48
N GLY A 40 -2.03 29.96 13.23
CA GLY A 40 -1.32 31.03 13.94
C GLY A 40 -1.16 30.73 15.43
N GLY A 41 -1.57 31.67 16.30
CA GLY A 41 -1.49 31.56 17.75
C GLY A 41 -2.70 30.88 18.41
N ASP A 42 -3.64 30.35 17.64
CA ASP A 42 -4.90 29.80 18.17
C ASP A 42 -4.65 28.60 19.10
N PRO A 43 -5.02 28.69 20.39
CA PRO A 43 -4.84 27.60 21.35
C PRO A 43 -5.65 26.36 21.00
N VAL A 44 -6.77 26.48 20.28
CA VAL A 44 -7.60 25.33 19.86
C VAL A 44 -6.87 24.53 18.78
N SER A 45 -6.30 25.19 17.77
CA SER A 45 -5.48 24.51 16.76
C SER A 45 -4.32 23.72 17.40
N ARG A 46 -3.64 24.28 18.41
CA ARG A 46 -2.58 23.58 19.15
C ARG A 46 -3.07 22.33 19.88
N ALA A 47 -4.26 22.39 20.46
CA ALA A 47 -4.87 21.22 21.08
C ALA A 47 -5.26 20.16 20.02
N ALA A 48 -5.78 20.59 18.86
CA ALA A 48 -6.22 19.72 17.79
C ALA A 48 -5.09 18.89 17.14
N VAL A 49 -3.88 19.46 17.01
CA VAL A 49 -2.68 18.73 16.52
C VAL A 49 -2.12 17.78 17.58
N GLY A 50 -2.57 17.87 18.83
CA GLY A 50 -2.07 17.03 19.92
C GLY A 50 -2.39 15.53 19.73
N PRO A 51 -1.58 14.64 20.35
CA PRO A 51 -1.73 13.18 20.23
C PRO A 51 -3.02 12.63 20.86
N GLN A 52 -3.68 13.40 21.74
CA GLN A 52 -4.96 13.04 22.36
C GLN A 52 -6.17 13.63 21.59
N SER A 53 -5.96 14.20 20.41
CA SER A 53 -6.99 14.89 19.61
C SER A 53 -6.98 14.39 18.17
N PHE A 54 -7.27 15.27 17.19
CA PHE A 54 -7.41 14.88 15.80
C PHE A 54 -6.08 14.42 15.19
N GLY A 55 -4.96 15.05 15.57
CA GLY A 55 -3.62 14.61 15.17
C GLY A 55 -3.37 13.13 15.47
N GLY A 56 -3.59 12.70 16.72
CA GLY A 56 -3.42 11.30 17.09
C GLY A 56 -4.37 10.33 16.37
N LYS A 57 -5.58 10.78 16.00
CA LYS A 57 -6.50 9.97 15.18
C LYS A 57 -6.02 9.83 13.74
N ILE A 58 -5.46 10.88 13.15
CA ILE A 58 -4.83 10.82 11.82
C ILE A 58 -3.67 9.82 11.86
N ASP A 59 -2.80 9.92 12.86
CA ASP A 59 -1.63 9.03 12.98
C ASP A 59 -2.06 7.57 13.11
N GLN A 60 -3.07 7.27 13.93
CA GLN A 60 -3.63 5.91 14.07
C GLN A 60 -4.21 5.40 12.76
N LEU A 61 -4.92 6.24 12.01
CA LEU A 61 -5.51 5.85 10.73
C LEU A 61 -4.42 5.55 9.70
N LEU A 62 -3.40 6.40 9.62
CA LEU A 62 -2.25 6.18 8.74
C LEU A 62 -1.49 4.90 9.11
N ASP A 63 -1.29 4.62 10.39
CA ASP A 63 -0.64 3.38 10.86
C ASP A 63 -1.39 2.12 10.41
N VAL A 64 -2.72 2.13 10.49
CA VAL A 64 -3.55 1.01 10.01
C VAL A 64 -3.39 0.81 8.50
N HIS A 65 -3.38 1.90 7.72
CA HIS A 65 -3.21 1.80 6.27
C HIS A 65 -1.80 1.39 5.85
N TRP A 66 -0.77 1.80 6.59
CA TRP A 66 0.60 1.32 6.37
C TRP A 66 0.72 -0.18 6.63
N LYS A 67 0.12 -0.68 7.72
CA LYS A 67 0.06 -2.13 7.98
C LYS A 67 -0.67 -2.88 6.88
N HIS A 68 -1.77 -2.32 6.38
CA HIS A 68 -2.48 -2.93 5.25
C HIS A 68 -1.63 -2.97 3.99
N TRP A 69 -0.85 -1.91 3.71
CA TRP A 69 0.11 -1.92 2.61
C TRP A 69 1.18 -3.02 2.79
N GLU A 70 1.73 -3.20 3.99
CA GLU A 70 2.70 -4.26 4.30
C GLU A 70 2.11 -5.67 4.06
N GLU A 71 0.85 -5.89 4.45
CA GLU A 71 0.14 -7.15 4.20
C GLU A 71 0.01 -7.44 2.69
N LEU A 72 -0.34 -6.43 1.90
CA LEU A 72 -0.48 -6.58 0.45
C LEU A 72 0.86 -6.87 -0.24
N ASP A 73 1.93 -6.18 0.18
CA ASP A 73 3.29 -6.40 -0.33
C ASP A 73 3.80 -7.80 0.02
N ALA A 74 3.54 -8.27 1.24
CA ALA A 74 3.88 -9.63 1.67
C ALA A 74 3.14 -10.69 0.84
N VAL A 75 1.83 -10.52 0.61
CA VAL A 75 1.04 -11.44 -0.24
C VAL A 75 1.54 -11.44 -1.68
N ALA A 76 1.88 -10.28 -2.25
CA ALA A 76 2.47 -10.20 -3.58
C ALA A 76 3.81 -10.96 -3.63
N GLY A 77 4.66 -10.80 -2.62
CA GLY A 77 5.91 -11.56 -2.46
C GLY A 77 5.70 -13.07 -2.43
N GLU A 78 4.73 -13.57 -1.66
CA GLU A 78 4.40 -15.01 -1.62
C GLU A 78 3.90 -15.53 -2.97
N LEU A 79 3.07 -14.75 -3.69
CA LEU A 79 2.59 -15.11 -5.03
C LEU A 79 3.74 -15.17 -6.04
N ARG A 80 4.77 -14.33 -5.88
CA ARG A 80 5.98 -14.41 -6.71
C ARG A 80 6.74 -15.71 -6.49
N GLU A 81 6.92 -16.12 -5.25
CA GLU A 81 7.57 -17.40 -4.93
C GLU A 81 6.73 -18.61 -5.39
N ALA A 82 5.40 -18.51 -5.30
CA ALA A 82 4.49 -19.50 -5.86
C ALA A 82 4.63 -19.61 -7.40
N ALA A 83 4.75 -18.47 -8.10
CA ALA A 83 4.96 -18.47 -9.55
C ALA A 83 6.26 -19.19 -9.95
N ARG A 84 7.34 -19.02 -9.18
CA ARG A 84 8.60 -19.78 -9.38
C ARG A 84 8.38 -21.27 -9.18
N THR A 85 7.63 -21.66 -8.15
CA THR A 85 7.30 -23.06 -7.88
C THR A 85 6.46 -23.69 -9.00
N TYR A 86 5.59 -22.91 -9.64
CA TYR A 86 4.84 -23.33 -10.82
C TYR A 86 5.65 -23.35 -12.13
N GLY A 87 6.93 -22.98 -12.09
CA GLY A 87 7.85 -23.06 -13.22
C GLY A 87 7.79 -21.87 -14.18
N HIS A 88 7.30 -20.70 -13.73
CA HIS A 88 7.47 -19.47 -14.49
C HIS A 88 8.95 -19.08 -14.57
N ALA A 89 9.41 -18.70 -15.75
CA ALA A 89 10.75 -18.16 -15.92
C ALA A 89 10.85 -16.80 -15.21
N GLU A 90 12.02 -16.47 -14.66
CA GLU A 90 12.23 -15.18 -14.01
C GLU A 90 11.93 -14.02 -14.98
N ASP A 91 12.20 -14.18 -16.28
CA ASP A 91 11.84 -13.18 -17.30
C ASP A 91 10.33 -12.96 -17.44
N GLU A 92 9.50 -13.99 -17.25
CA GLU A 92 8.04 -13.87 -17.27
C GLU A 92 7.52 -13.14 -16.03
N ILE A 93 8.10 -13.46 -14.88
CA ILE A 93 7.83 -12.79 -13.61
C ILE A 93 8.22 -11.31 -13.75
N GLN A 94 9.44 -11.02 -14.18
CA GLN A 94 9.95 -9.66 -14.36
C GLN A 94 9.14 -8.85 -15.37
N ARG A 95 8.69 -9.47 -16.47
CA ARG A 95 7.81 -8.80 -17.44
C ARG A 95 6.44 -8.47 -16.83
N SER A 96 5.90 -9.38 -16.01
CA SER A 96 4.66 -9.13 -15.26
C SER A 96 4.83 -7.99 -14.25
N LEU A 97 6.01 -7.88 -13.62
CA LEU A 97 6.36 -6.83 -12.67
C LEU A 97 6.61 -5.47 -13.32
N ALA A 98 7.27 -5.46 -14.48
CA ALA A 98 7.70 -4.22 -15.15
C ALA A 98 6.56 -3.54 -15.93
N ALA A 99 5.52 -4.28 -16.30
CA ALA A 99 4.42 -3.76 -17.10
C ALA A 99 3.45 -2.93 -16.24
N LYS A 100 3.84 -1.76 -15.73
CA LYS A 100 2.88 -0.82 -15.14
C LYS A 100 1.97 -0.30 -16.26
N PRO A 101 0.64 -0.51 -16.22
CA PRO A 101 -0.23 0.05 -17.24
C PRO A 101 -0.25 1.56 -17.02
N THR A 102 0.24 2.31 -18.00
CA THR A 102 0.08 3.76 -18.04
C THR A 102 -1.41 4.04 -18.08
N ARG A 103 -1.97 4.53 -16.98
CA ARG A 103 -3.37 4.95 -16.90
C ARG A 103 -3.43 6.46 -16.99
#